data_AF-A0A3D0S915-F1
#
_entry.id   AF-A0A3D0S915-F1
#
_cell.length_a   1.000
_cell.length_b   1.000
_cell.length_c   1.000
_cell.angle_alpha   90.00
_cell.angle_beta   90.00
_cell.angle_gamma   90.00
#
_symmetry.space_group_name_H-M   'P 1'
#
loop_
_entity.id
_entity.type
_entity.pdbx_description
1 polymer ?
#
loop_
_entity_poly.entity_id
_entity_poly.type
_entity_poly.pdbx_seq_one_letter_code
_entity_poly.pdbx_strand_id
1 'polypeptide(L)'
;MSPQWLKGGEVRARKQHLCRTCGAVAAEPGETYRRDTYLGDGAVYDWVTCLACSEITGAVCDWVGYPDSIGADDYAAWAADHRHDEVWGEKARAFRSRLGIVEDGAA
;
A
#
# COMPACT_ATOMS: atom_id res chain seq x y z
N MET A 1 -5.53 12.11 -17.01
CA MET A 1 -5.39 13.13 -15.96
C MET A 1 -5.15 12.39 -14.67
N SER A 2 -4.19 12.84 -13.88
CA SER A 2 -3.84 12.12 -12.66
C SER A 2 -4.79 12.48 -11.51
N PRO A 3 -5.09 11.56 -10.59
CA PRO A 3 -6.02 11.83 -9.52
C PRO A 3 -5.55 12.97 -8.62
N GLN A 4 -6.42 13.93 -8.34
CA GLN A 4 -6.15 15.00 -7.38
C GLN A 4 -6.45 14.52 -5.96
N TRP A 5 -5.48 14.62 -5.04
CA TRP A 5 -5.73 14.39 -3.61
C TRP A 5 -6.56 15.52 -3.02
N LEU A 6 -7.66 15.17 -2.33
CA LEU A 6 -8.57 16.14 -1.73
C LEU A 6 -8.37 16.26 -0.21
N LYS A 7 -8.23 15.11 0.47
CA LYS A 7 -8.02 15.01 1.92
C LYS A 7 -7.58 13.59 2.29
N GLY A 8 -7.05 13.42 3.49
CA GLY A 8 -6.77 12.10 4.00
C GLY A 8 -6.10 12.10 5.37
N GLY A 9 -5.93 10.90 5.92
CA GLY A 9 -5.29 10.69 7.20
C GLY A 9 -5.62 9.32 7.80
N GLU A 10 -5.12 9.10 9.00
CA GLU A 10 -5.47 7.94 9.81
C GLU A 10 -6.87 8.08 10.40
N VAL A 11 -7.65 6.99 10.31
CA VAL A 11 -9.04 6.95 10.77
C VAL A 11 -9.32 5.62 11.48
N ARG A 12 -10.23 5.66 12.45
CA ARG A 12 -10.67 4.48 13.20
C ARG A 12 -11.79 3.75 12.45
N ALA A 13 -11.61 2.46 12.22
CA ALA A 13 -12.57 1.61 11.54
C ALA A 13 -13.83 1.38 12.37
N ARG A 14 -15.00 1.49 11.72
CA ARG A 14 -16.32 1.14 12.30
C ARG A 14 -16.85 -0.20 11.81
N LYS A 15 -16.22 -0.74 10.76
CA LYS A 15 -16.45 -2.04 10.13
C LYS A 15 -15.11 -2.52 9.55
N GLN A 16 -15.00 -3.78 9.18
CA GLN A 16 -13.83 -4.31 8.50
C GLN A 16 -13.59 -3.57 7.17
N HIS A 17 -12.32 -3.30 6.86
CA HIS A 17 -11.88 -2.69 5.61
C HIS A 17 -10.75 -3.51 4.98
N LEU A 18 -10.75 -3.62 3.64
CA LEU A 18 -9.66 -4.22 2.88
C LEU A 18 -8.72 -3.14 2.33
N CYS A 19 -7.43 -3.42 2.35
CA CYS A 19 -6.40 -2.58 1.75
C CYS A 19 -6.52 -2.65 0.23
N ARG A 20 -6.63 -1.49 -0.43
CA ARG A 20 -6.65 -1.41 -1.89
C ARG A 20 -5.28 -1.62 -2.54
N THR A 21 -4.21 -1.63 -1.75
CA THR A 21 -2.84 -1.89 -2.25
C THR A 21 -2.49 -3.37 -2.17
N CYS A 22 -2.63 -4.00 -1.00
CA CYS A 22 -2.20 -5.39 -0.80
C CYS A 22 -3.34 -6.41 -0.72
N GLY A 23 -4.60 -5.98 -0.79
CA GLY A 23 -5.77 -6.86 -0.71
C GLY A 23 -6.08 -7.44 0.68
N ALA A 24 -5.12 -7.45 1.60
CA ALA A 24 -5.32 -7.92 2.98
C ALA A 24 -6.28 -7.02 3.78
N VAL A 25 -6.77 -7.52 4.92
CA VAL A 25 -7.52 -6.71 5.88
C VAL A 25 -6.66 -5.53 6.32
N ALA A 26 -7.17 -4.32 6.09
CA ALA A 26 -6.50 -3.08 6.49
C ALA A 26 -6.75 -2.73 7.95
N ALA A 27 -7.98 -2.99 8.43
CA ALA A 27 -8.40 -2.78 9.81
C ALA A 27 -9.71 -3.51 10.11
N GLU A 28 -9.80 -4.08 11.29
CA GLU A 28 -11.02 -4.54 11.95
C GLU A 28 -11.72 -3.40 12.71
N PRO A 29 -13.00 -3.56 13.14
CA PRO A 29 -13.67 -2.55 13.95
C PRO A 29 -12.86 -2.14 15.18
N GLY A 30 -12.58 -0.85 15.31
CA GLY A 30 -11.80 -0.28 16.39
C GLY A 30 -10.32 -0.08 16.09
N GLU A 31 -9.79 -0.68 15.02
CA GLU A 31 -8.41 -0.48 14.57
C GLU A 31 -8.27 0.76 13.68
N THR A 32 -7.02 1.17 13.43
CA THR A 32 -6.69 2.35 12.63
C THR A 32 -6.22 1.94 11.24
N TYR A 33 -6.65 2.68 10.22
CA TYR A 33 -6.15 2.56 8.85
C TYR A 33 -6.00 3.94 8.21
N ARG A 34 -5.30 4.00 7.08
CA ARG A 34 -5.20 5.23 6.29
C ARG A 34 -6.31 5.30 5.25
N ARG A 35 -6.98 6.44 5.18
CA ARG A 35 -7.96 6.75 4.14
C ARG A 35 -7.62 8.08 3.48
N ASP A 36 -7.43 8.04 2.18
CA ASP A 36 -7.26 9.21 1.33
C ASP A 36 -8.45 9.34 0.37
N THR A 37 -8.91 10.55 0.10
CA THR A 37 -9.98 10.84 -0.84
C THR A 37 -9.41 11.58 -2.04
N TYR A 38 -9.73 11.12 -3.24
CA TYR A 38 -9.25 11.65 -4.51
C TYR A 38 -10.39 12.07 -5.44
N LEU A 39 -10.09 12.97 -6.38
CA LEU A 39 -10.89 13.24 -7.57
C LEU A 39 -10.13 12.69 -8.79
N GLY A 40 -10.66 11.65 -9.43
CA GLY A 40 -10.11 11.07 -10.66
C GLY A 40 -11.23 10.81 -11.65
N ASP A 41 -10.98 11.08 -12.94
CA ASP A 41 -11.95 10.90 -14.02
C ASP A 41 -13.34 11.51 -13.76
N GLY A 42 -13.36 12.66 -13.06
CA GLY A 42 -14.59 13.38 -12.70
C GLY A 42 -15.36 12.78 -11.53
N ALA A 43 -14.85 11.73 -10.87
CA ALA A 43 -15.48 11.08 -9.74
C ALA A 43 -14.63 11.19 -8.46
N VAL A 44 -15.30 11.43 -7.33
CA VAL A 44 -14.68 11.38 -6.01
C VAL A 44 -14.66 9.94 -5.51
N TYR A 45 -13.51 9.44 -5.09
CA TYR A 45 -13.36 8.10 -4.53
C TYR A 45 -12.43 8.08 -3.33
N ASP A 46 -12.59 7.06 -2.48
CA ASP A 46 -11.68 6.80 -1.37
C ASP A 46 -10.68 5.69 -1.71
N TRP A 47 -9.44 5.90 -1.30
CA TRP A 47 -8.40 4.91 -1.27
C TRP A 47 -8.14 4.48 0.18
N VAL A 48 -8.29 3.19 0.45
CA VAL A 48 -8.09 2.58 1.77
C VAL A 48 -6.74 1.86 1.76
N THR A 49 -5.87 2.21 2.69
CA THR A 49 -4.53 1.63 2.81
C THR A 49 -4.31 1.13 4.24
N CYS A 50 -3.82 -0.09 4.39
CA CYS A 50 -3.36 -0.56 5.70
C CYS A 50 -2.11 0.22 6.13
N LEU A 51 -1.87 0.34 7.45
CA LEU A 51 -0.72 1.11 7.94
C LEU A 51 0.61 0.59 7.39
N ALA A 52 0.78 -0.73 7.30
CA ALA A 52 1.99 -1.34 6.73
C ALA A 52 2.25 -0.95 5.26
N CYS A 53 1.22 -0.77 4.43
CA CYS A 53 1.41 -0.26 3.07
C CYS A 53 1.66 1.25 3.08
N SER A 54 0.95 2.00 3.95
CA SER A 54 1.16 3.44 4.10
C SER A 54 2.59 3.80 4.50
N GLU A 55 3.25 2.97 5.30
CA GLU A 55 4.62 3.18 5.75
C GLU A 55 5.66 3.05 4.63
N ILE A 56 5.39 2.23 3.61
CA ILE A 56 6.32 2.01 2.50
C ILE A 56 5.98 2.84 1.27
N THR A 57 4.81 3.49 1.22
CA THR A 57 4.38 4.34 0.09
C THR A 57 5.47 5.31 -0.36
N GLY A 58 6.12 6.00 0.59
CA GLY A 58 7.17 6.97 0.28
C GLY A 58 8.39 6.33 -0.39
N ALA A 59 8.83 5.17 0.10
CA ALA A 59 9.95 4.42 -0.47
C ALA A 59 9.62 3.87 -1.86
N VAL A 60 8.39 3.40 -2.07
CA VAL A 60 7.92 2.94 -3.38
C VAL A 60 7.90 4.11 -4.36
N CYS A 61 7.28 5.25 -4.00
CA CYS A 61 7.25 6.46 -4.83
C CYS A 61 8.66 6.93 -5.21
N ASP A 62 9.59 6.99 -4.25
CA ASP A 62 10.97 7.39 -4.51
C ASP A 62 11.65 6.46 -5.50
N TRP A 63 11.50 5.15 -5.33
CA TRP A 63 12.08 4.13 -6.21
C TRP A 63 11.54 4.18 -7.64
N VAL A 64 10.23 4.39 -7.83
CA VAL A 64 9.63 4.54 -9.18
C VAL A 64 9.78 5.95 -9.77
N GLY A 65 10.40 6.89 -9.05
CA GLY A 65 10.66 8.24 -9.54
C GLY A 65 9.49 9.22 -9.45
N TYR A 66 8.69 9.13 -8.37
CA TYR A 66 7.54 10.00 -8.06
C TYR A 66 6.54 10.17 -9.21
N PRO A 67 5.95 9.08 -9.75
CA PRO A 67 4.89 9.21 -10.72
C PRO A 67 3.65 9.83 -10.07
N ASP A 68 2.73 10.33 -10.89
CA ASP A 68 1.49 10.91 -10.39
C ASP A 68 0.59 9.89 -9.67
N SER A 69 0.80 8.60 -9.90
CA SER A 69 0.11 7.50 -9.22
C SER A 69 0.98 6.26 -9.13
N ILE A 70 0.86 5.53 -8.03
CA ILE A 70 1.39 4.18 -7.88
C ILE A 70 0.27 3.19 -7.55
N GLY A 71 0.38 1.97 -8.08
CA GLY A 71 -0.57 0.87 -7.90
C GLY A 71 0.06 -0.35 -7.23
N ALA A 72 -0.74 -1.40 -7.02
CA ALA A 72 -0.29 -2.64 -6.37
C ALA A 72 0.94 -3.26 -7.05
N ASP A 73 1.03 -3.16 -8.37
CA ASP A 73 2.15 -3.69 -9.16
C ASP A 73 3.48 -2.98 -8.84
N ASP A 74 3.45 -1.66 -8.62
CA ASP A 74 4.64 -0.89 -8.22
C ASP A 74 5.16 -1.36 -6.86
N TYR A 75 4.25 -1.63 -5.91
CA TYR A 75 4.63 -2.17 -4.61
C TYR A 75 5.17 -3.60 -4.73
N ALA A 76 4.59 -4.42 -5.61
CA ALA A 76 5.05 -5.78 -5.83
C ALA A 76 6.45 -5.83 -6.45
N ALA A 77 6.71 -4.97 -7.45
CA ALA A 77 8.02 -4.81 -8.07
C ALA A 77 9.04 -4.27 -7.06
N TRP A 78 8.72 -3.19 -6.35
CA TRP A 78 9.57 -2.65 -5.29
C TRP A 78 9.91 -3.71 -4.24
N ALA A 79 8.92 -4.46 -3.76
CA ALA A 79 9.12 -5.49 -2.74
C ALA A 79 9.92 -6.68 -3.26
N ALA A 80 9.86 -7.00 -4.55
CA ALA A 80 10.72 -8.02 -5.15
C ALA A 80 12.19 -7.58 -5.13
N ASP A 81 12.48 -6.35 -5.56
CA ASP A 81 13.85 -5.84 -5.66
C ASP A 81 14.50 -5.60 -4.29
N HIS A 82 13.71 -5.20 -3.29
CA HIS A 82 14.21 -4.85 -1.97
C HIS A 82 14.12 -5.98 -0.95
N ARG A 83 13.71 -7.20 -1.33
CA ARG A 83 13.52 -8.32 -0.37
C ARG A 83 14.78 -8.71 0.42
N HIS A 84 15.97 -8.36 -0.06
CA HIS A 84 17.26 -8.59 0.61
C HIS A 84 17.95 -7.31 1.06
N ASP A 85 17.28 -6.16 0.95
CA ASP A 85 17.80 -4.87 1.38
C ASP A 85 17.94 -4.80 2.91
N GLU A 86 18.97 -4.11 3.40
CA GLU A 86 19.23 -3.97 4.84
C GLU A 86 18.19 -3.10 5.55
N VAL A 87 17.65 -2.09 4.88
CA VAL A 87 16.71 -1.12 5.45
C VAL A 87 15.26 -1.56 5.21
N TRP A 88 14.96 -2.00 3.99
CA TRP A 88 13.62 -2.27 3.52
C TRP A 88 13.25 -3.75 3.46
N GLY A 89 14.23 -4.67 3.60
CA GLY A 89 14.04 -6.10 3.37
C GLY A 89 12.93 -6.73 4.20
N GLU A 90 12.80 -6.38 5.47
CA GLU A 90 11.72 -6.88 6.32
C GLU A 90 10.34 -6.46 5.79
N LYS A 91 10.18 -5.16 5.47
CA LYS A 91 8.91 -4.62 4.99
C LYS A 91 8.55 -5.14 3.60
N ALA A 92 9.54 -5.30 2.72
CA ALA A 92 9.41 -5.92 1.41
C ALA A 92 8.91 -7.38 1.51
N ARG A 93 9.56 -8.21 2.35
CA ARG A 93 9.12 -9.59 2.59
C ARG A 93 7.73 -9.66 3.22
N ALA A 94 7.42 -8.78 4.17
CA ALA A 94 6.09 -8.69 4.78
C ALA A 94 5.00 -8.31 3.77
N PHE A 95 5.29 -7.42 2.80
CA PHE A 95 4.37 -7.11 1.71
C PHE A 95 4.11 -8.33 0.82
N ARG A 96 5.17 -9.05 0.42
CA ARG A 96 5.05 -10.26 -0.40
C ARG A 96 4.23 -11.36 0.29
N SER A 97 4.45 -11.55 1.59
CA SER A 97 3.65 -12.48 2.40
C SER A 97 2.15 -12.16 2.36
N ARG A 98 1.78 -10.87 2.41
CA ARG A 98 0.36 -10.44 2.28
C ARG A 98 -0.23 -10.71 0.90
N LEU A 99 0.58 -10.74 -0.15
CA LEU A 99 0.15 -11.12 -1.50
C LEU A 99 0.01 -12.64 -1.68
N GLY A 100 0.34 -13.45 -0.67
CA GLY A 100 0.41 -14.90 -0.79
C GLY A 100 1.60 -15.40 -1.62
N ILE A 101 2.59 -14.53 -1.89
CA ILE A 101 3.83 -14.89 -2.57
C ILE A 101 4.79 -15.43 -1.52
N VAL A 102 4.72 -16.73 -1.25
CA VAL A 102 5.72 -17.45 -0.47
C VAL A 102 7.00 -17.62 -1.29
N GLU A 103 8.16 -17.40 -0.69
CA GLU A 103 9.45 -17.66 -1.34
C GLU A 103 9.52 -19.14 -1.69
N ASP A 104 9.68 -19.47 -2.98
CA ASP A 104 10.07 -20.81 -3.39
C ASP A 104 11.40 -21.13 -2.70
N GLY A 105 11.38 -22.19 -1.90
CA GLY A 105 12.46 -22.59 -1.03
C GLY A 105 13.80 -22.69 -1.75
N ALA A 106 14.85 -22.32 -1.00
CA ALA A 106 16.20 -22.74 -1.27
C ALA A 106 16.24 -24.25 -1.58
N ALA A 107 16.82 -24.60 -2.73
CA ALA A 107 17.32 -25.92 -3.04
C ALA A 107 18.81 -25.78 -3.40
#